data_AF-A0A2N2AV57-F1
#
_entry.id   AF-A0A2N2AV57-F1
#
_cell.length_a   1.000
_cell.length_b   1.000
_cell.length_c   1.000
_cell.angle_alpha   90.00
_cell.angle_beta   90.00
_cell.angle_gamma   90.00
#
_symmetry.space_group_name_H-M   'P 1'
#
loop_
_entity.id
_entity.type
_entity.pdbx_description
1 polymer ?
#
loop_
_entity_poly.entity_id
_entity_poly.type
_entity_poly.pdbx_seq_one_letter_code
_entity_poly.pdbx_strand_id
1 'polypeptide(L)'
;MIKLNRWPTDSKRITSPFGPRWGAFHDGVDIGGIKPGVEGDNLYAVADGIVIISKINGGGVTKGYGYYIAIQHDGFCTLYGHMQGLTLKVGQTVKAGQVVGKMGNTGTSTAAHLHFRLIEGNTVSFEITADSKTIGSINPEPFLREIKPEVITTSNPTMEMLNVAETKVKVIEVPKWGKEAWDWSVANGINDGKVDSEEEIRTMCYLYRFYQLLKKKGLGT
;
A
#
# COMPACT_ATOMS: atom_id res chain seq x y z
N MET A 1 10.68 -3.57 12.42
CA MET A 1 11.58 -3.88 11.28
C MET A 1 10.67 -4.23 10.11
N ILE A 2 10.90 -3.64 8.93
CA ILE A 2 10.06 -3.90 7.76
C ILE A 2 10.21 -5.37 7.38
N LYS A 3 9.08 -6.07 7.26
CA LYS A 3 9.05 -7.48 6.87
C LYS A 3 7.96 -7.69 5.83
N LEU A 4 8.37 -8.15 4.66
CA LEU A 4 7.47 -8.56 3.59
C LEU A 4 7.28 -10.08 3.70
N ASN A 5 6.03 -10.52 3.77
CA ASN A 5 5.68 -11.94 3.88
C ASN A 5 5.35 -12.55 2.51
N ARG A 6 5.03 -11.72 1.51
CA ARG A 6 4.60 -12.16 0.18
C ARG A 6 5.19 -11.26 -0.91
N TRP A 7 5.49 -11.85 -2.07
CA TRP A 7 5.88 -11.11 -3.27
C TRP A 7 4.66 -10.39 -3.88
N PRO A 8 4.77 -9.11 -4.31
CA PRO A 8 3.60 -8.28 -4.59
C PRO A 8 2.83 -8.65 -5.88
N THR A 9 3.33 -9.60 -6.68
CA THR A 9 2.63 -10.08 -7.89
C THR A 9 3.05 -11.52 -8.24
N ASP A 10 2.56 -12.09 -9.34
CA ASP A 10 2.90 -13.46 -9.73
C ASP A 10 4.33 -13.56 -10.32
N SER A 11 4.78 -12.51 -11.00
CA SER A 11 6.10 -12.42 -11.63
C SER A 11 7.17 -11.84 -10.70
N LYS A 12 8.39 -12.37 -10.78
CA LYS A 12 9.59 -11.81 -10.11
C LYS A 12 10.45 -10.91 -11.02
N ARG A 13 9.96 -10.59 -12.21
CA ARG A 13 10.73 -9.86 -13.23
C ARG A 13 10.71 -8.35 -12.96
N ILE A 14 11.70 -7.86 -12.21
CA ILE A 14 11.96 -6.43 -12.08
C ILE A 14 12.41 -5.91 -13.45
N THR A 15 11.56 -5.11 -14.08
CA THR A 15 11.82 -4.51 -15.40
C THR A 15 12.51 -3.17 -15.26
N SER A 16 12.37 -2.51 -14.12
CA SER A 16 13.04 -1.24 -13.88
C SER A 16 13.23 -0.99 -12.38
N PRO A 17 14.46 -0.68 -11.91
CA PRO A 17 14.80 -0.60 -10.49
C PRO A 17 14.47 0.76 -9.85
N PHE A 18 14.56 0.82 -8.52
CA PHE A 18 14.49 2.06 -7.74
C PHE A 18 15.69 2.96 -7.99
N GLY A 19 15.47 4.28 -8.04
CA GLY A 19 16.53 5.27 -8.14
C GLY A 19 16.47 6.17 -9.39
N PRO A 20 17.56 6.90 -9.69
CA PRO A 20 17.60 7.85 -10.80
C PRO A 20 17.33 7.21 -12.17
N ARG A 21 16.50 7.85 -13.00
CA ARG A 21 16.16 7.46 -14.38
C ARG A 21 16.02 8.67 -15.29
N TRP A 22 16.92 8.83 -16.26
CA TRP A 22 16.82 9.82 -17.34
C TRP A 22 16.38 11.23 -16.86
N GLY A 23 17.04 11.76 -15.84
CA GLY A 23 16.72 13.09 -15.29
C GLY A 23 15.52 13.15 -14.33
N ALA A 24 14.86 12.03 -14.05
CA ALA A 24 13.84 11.86 -13.03
C ALA A 24 14.29 10.85 -11.95
N PHE A 25 13.50 10.71 -10.89
CA PHE A 25 13.70 9.70 -9.86
C PHE A 25 12.57 8.68 -9.89
N HIS A 26 12.91 7.40 -9.85
CA HIS A 26 11.94 6.32 -9.72
C HIS A 26 11.82 5.89 -8.27
N ASP A 27 10.67 6.14 -7.68
CA ASP A 27 10.39 6.02 -6.26
C ASP A 27 9.86 4.64 -5.83
N GLY A 28 9.92 3.66 -6.73
CA GLY A 28 9.55 2.27 -6.48
C GLY A 28 10.38 1.29 -7.30
N VAL A 29 9.84 0.11 -7.55
CA VAL A 29 10.34 -0.84 -8.56
C VAL A 29 9.20 -1.17 -9.52
N ASP A 30 9.53 -1.35 -10.78
CA ASP A 30 8.58 -1.81 -11.78
C ASP A 30 8.76 -3.32 -11.98
N ILE A 31 7.67 -4.06 -11.80
CA ILE A 31 7.64 -5.52 -11.94
C ILE A 31 6.70 -5.87 -13.09
N GLY A 32 7.26 -6.39 -14.18
CA GLY A 32 6.47 -6.79 -15.35
C GLY A 32 5.77 -8.13 -15.14
N GLY A 33 4.58 -8.30 -15.73
CA GLY A 33 3.76 -9.51 -15.57
C GLY A 33 4.39 -10.78 -16.14
N ILE A 34 3.87 -11.96 -15.82
CA ILE A 34 4.41 -13.28 -16.26
C ILE A 34 4.69 -13.25 -17.75
N LYS A 35 3.69 -12.84 -18.54
CA LYS A 35 3.84 -12.57 -19.96
C LYS A 35 4.14 -11.07 -20.17
N PRO A 36 5.28 -10.72 -20.79
CA PRO A 36 5.64 -9.31 -21.03
C PRO A 36 4.54 -8.52 -21.74
N GLY A 37 4.21 -7.34 -21.20
CA GLY A 37 3.23 -6.42 -21.78
C GLY A 37 1.77 -6.85 -21.65
N VAL A 38 1.47 -7.93 -20.94
CA VAL A 38 0.11 -8.43 -20.74
C VAL A 38 -0.38 -8.12 -19.33
N GLU A 39 -1.59 -7.59 -19.24
CA GLU A 39 -2.27 -7.27 -17.98
C GLU A 39 -2.88 -8.51 -17.32
N GLY A 40 -3.32 -8.39 -16.07
CA GLY A 40 -4.19 -9.37 -15.39
C GLY A 40 -3.52 -10.27 -14.36
N ASP A 41 -2.18 -10.22 -14.24
CA ASP A 41 -1.46 -10.81 -13.12
C ASP A 41 -2.05 -10.33 -11.78
N ASN A 42 -2.13 -11.22 -10.80
CA ASN A 42 -2.60 -10.85 -9.47
C ASN A 42 -1.58 -9.90 -8.82
N LEU A 43 -2.11 -8.94 -8.07
CA LEU A 43 -1.34 -8.11 -7.15
C LEU A 43 -1.68 -8.56 -5.74
N TYR A 44 -0.66 -8.78 -4.90
CA TYR A 44 -0.84 -9.33 -3.55
C TYR A 44 -0.41 -8.33 -2.49
N ALA A 45 -1.15 -8.27 -1.38
CA ALA A 45 -0.69 -7.58 -0.19
C ALA A 45 0.59 -8.28 0.32
N VAL A 46 1.67 -7.51 0.44
CA VAL A 46 2.97 -8.04 0.91
C VAL A 46 2.99 -8.35 2.40
N ALA A 47 2.08 -7.77 3.19
CA ALA A 47 1.91 -7.97 4.62
C ALA A 47 0.46 -7.65 5.02
N ASP A 48 0.07 -8.05 6.23
CA ASP A 48 -1.21 -7.63 6.83
C ASP A 48 -1.28 -6.11 6.91
N GLY A 49 -2.45 -5.54 6.65
CA GLY A 49 -2.59 -4.09 6.64
C GLY A 49 -4.01 -3.59 6.47
N ILE A 50 -4.13 -2.27 6.30
CA ILE A 50 -5.37 -1.56 6.02
C ILE A 50 -5.18 -0.62 4.84
N VAL A 51 -6.13 -0.61 3.92
CA VAL A 51 -6.11 0.29 2.77
C VAL A 51 -6.34 1.72 3.25
N ILE A 52 -5.42 2.62 2.94
CA ILE A 52 -5.47 4.03 3.33
C ILE A 52 -5.65 4.98 2.13
N ILE A 53 -5.40 4.47 0.92
CA ILE A 53 -5.76 5.08 -0.36
C ILE A 53 -6.37 4.04 -1.28
N SER A 54 -7.42 4.46 -1.99
CA SER A 54 -7.91 3.83 -3.20
C SER A 54 -8.37 4.94 -4.16
N LYS A 55 -7.54 5.29 -5.15
CA LYS A 55 -7.75 6.48 -5.99
C LYS A 55 -7.25 6.24 -7.42
N ILE A 56 -7.64 7.16 -8.31
CA ILE A 56 -7.05 7.32 -9.63
C ILE A 56 -6.34 8.67 -9.71
N ASN A 57 -5.15 8.71 -10.30
CA ASN A 57 -4.49 9.95 -10.73
C ASN A 57 -3.75 9.77 -12.05
N GLY A 58 -3.37 10.88 -12.69
CA GLY A 58 -2.68 10.87 -13.97
C GLY A 58 -3.65 10.72 -15.14
N GLY A 59 -3.59 11.67 -16.07
CA GLY A 59 -4.39 11.75 -17.28
C GLY A 59 -3.99 12.98 -18.11
N GLY A 60 -3.94 12.85 -19.43
CA GLY A 60 -3.46 13.91 -20.33
C GLY A 60 -1.96 14.19 -20.14
N VAL A 61 -1.59 15.46 -19.93
CA VAL A 61 -0.19 15.91 -19.75
C VAL A 61 0.40 15.65 -18.35
N THR A 62 -0.40 15.16 -17.40
CA THR A 62 0.03 14.99 -16.01
C THR A 62 0.54 13.57 -15.73
N LYS A 63 1.73 13.47 -15.12
CA LYS A 63 2.31 12.19 -14.69
C LYS A 63 1.56 11.63 -13.47
N GLY A 64 1.36 10.32 -13.39
CA GLY A 64 0.66 9.69 -12.27
C GLY A 64 0.65 8.16 -12.29
N TYR A 65 0.15 7.58 -11.20
CA TYR A 65 0.08 6.13 -10.97
C TYR A 65 -1.10 5.44 -11.67
N GLY A 66 -2.01 6.17 -12.30
CA GLY A 66 -3.24 5.58 -12.82
C GLY A 66 -4.15 5.17 -11.67
N TYR A 67 -4.74 3.98 -11.73
CA TYR A 67 -5.39 3.39 -10.57
C TYR A 67 -4.35 2.88 -9.59
N TYR A 68 -4.50 3.26 -8.33
CA TYR A 68 -3.57 2.85 -7.28
C TYR A 68 -4.23 2.73 -5.92
N ILE A 69 -3.64 1.86 -5.10
CA ILE A 69 -3.94 1.75 -3.68
C ILE A 69 -2.67 1.96 -2.87
N ALA A 70 -2.83 2.44 -1.64
CA ALA A 70 -1.78 2.39 -0.63
C ALA A 70 -2.28 1.65 0.60
N ILE A 71 -1.43 0.80 1.17
CA ILE A 71 -1.74 -0.06 2.29
C ILE A 71 -0.78 0.28 3.43
N GLN A 72 -1.34 0.67 4.57
CA GLN A 72 -0.59 0.82 5.80
C GLN A 72 -0.40 -0.54 6.46
N HIS A 73 0.83 -0.85 6.83
CA HIS A 73 1.22 -2.03 7.58
C HIS A 73 1.78 -1.62 8.95
N ASP A 74 2.28 -2.60 9.70
CA ASP A 74 2.98 -2.37 10.96
C ASP A 74 4.32 -1.65 10.73
N GLY A 75 4.30 -0.32 10.79
CA GLY A 75 5.48 0.54 10.74
C GLY A 75 6.02 0.87 9.34
N PHE A 76 5.29 0.52 8.28
CA PHE A 76 5.63 0.87 6.89
C PHE A 76 4.38 0.92 6.01
N CYS A 77 4.50 1.54 4.83
CA CYS A 77 3.42 1.62 3.85
C CYS A 77 3.88 1.06 2.50
N THR A 78 2.95 0.49 1.73
CA THR A 78 3.19 0.08 0.35
C THR A 78 2.21 0.73 -0.61
N LEU A 79 2.65 1.01 -1.84
CA LEU A 79 1.81 1.53 -2.92
C LEU A 79 1.85 0.56 -4.11
N TYR A 80 0.69 0.32 -4.70
CA TYR A 80 0.50 -0.50 -5.89
C TYR A 80 -0.10 0.40 -6.97
N GLY A 81 0.70 0.75 -7.97
CA GLY A 81 0.31 1.61 -9.09
C GLY A 81 0.08 0.84 -10.39
N HIS A 82 -0.43 1.56 -11.39
CA HIS A 82 -0.74 1.09 -12.74
C HIS A 82 -1.73 -0.09 -12.75
N MET A 83 -2.65 -0.14 -11.79
CA MET A 83 -3.64 -1.23 -11.67
C MET A 83 -4.67 -1.15 -12.81
N GLN A 84 -5.35 -2.26 -13.12
CA GLN A 84 -6.48 -2.27 -14.08
C GLN A 84 -7.69 -1.45 -13.58
N GLY A 85 -7.83 -1.34 -12.26
CA GLY A 85 -8.94 -0.69 -11.59
C GLY A 85 -8.84 -0.84 -10.08
N LEU A 86 -9.79 -0.23 -9.36
CA LEU A 86 -9.87 -0.31 -7.91
C LEU A 86 -10.79 -1.45 -7.50
N THR A 87 -10.32 -2.34 -6.62
CA THR A 87 -11.11 -3.46 -6.08
C THR A 87 -11.32 -3.36 -4.57
N LEU A 88 -10.57 -2.47 -3.90
CA LEU A 88 -10.63 -2.26 -2.46
C LEU A 88 -11.02 -0.81 -2.14
N LYS A 89 -11.64 -0.62 -0.99
CA LYS A 89 -11.97 0.72 -0.45
C LYS A 89 -11.05 1.07 0.71
N VAL A 90 -10.88 2.37 0.96
CA VAL A 90 -10.20 2.85 2.18
C VAL A 90 -10.91 2.28 3.41
N GLY A 91 -10.13 1.79 4.37
CA GLY A 91 -10.63 1.10 5.58
C GLY A 91 -10.69 -0.41 5.47
N GLN A 92 -10.57 -0.98 4.28
CA GLN A 92 -10.58 -2.43 4.13
C GLN A 92 -9.28 -3.04 4.66
N THR A 93 -9.40 -4.04 5.53
CA THR A 93 -8.24 -4.83 6.00
C THR A 93 -7.85 -5.87 4.96
N VAL A 94 -6.56 -6.16 4.90
CA VAL A 94 -5.99 -7.18 4.01
C VAL A 94 -5.04 -8.08 4.79
N LYS A 95 -4.94 -9.33 4.34
CA LYS A 95 -3.94 -10.29 4.82
C LYS A 95 -2.78 -10.41 3.84
N ALA A 96 -1.58 -10.68 4.35
CA ALA A 96 -0.45 -11.05 3.49
C ALA A 96 -0.87 -12.19 2.53
N GLY A 97 -0.56 -12.06 1.24
CA GLY A 97 -0.99 -13.04 0.24
C GLY A 97 -2.38 -12.81 -0.34
N GLN A 98 -3.20 -11.93 0.24
CA GLN A 98 -4.50 -11.60 -0.31
C GLN A 98 -4.34 -10.83 -1.63
N VAL A 99 -5.14 -11.20 -2.64
CA VAL A 99 -5.23 -10.43 -3.89
C VAL A 99 -5.85 -9.06 -3.58
N VAL A 100 -5.14 -8.00 -3.94
CA VAL A 100 -5.55 -6.59 -3.73
C VAL A 100 -5.88 -5.87 -5.04
N GLY A 101 -5.73 -6.56 -6.17
CA GLY A 101 -6.10 -6.08 -7.48
C GLY A 101 -5.37 -6.83 -8.58
N LYS A 102 -5.39 -6.24 -9.78
CA LYS A 102 -4.80 -6.81 -10.98
C LYS A 102 -3.83 -5.82 -11.63
N MET A 103 -2.72 -6.34 -12.14
CA MET A 103 -1.74 -5.58 -12.90
C MET A 103 -2.39 -5.02 -14.16
N GLY A 104 -2.24 -3.72 -14.41
CA GLY A 104 -2.77 -3.05 -15.59
C GLY A 104 -1.72 -2.23 -16.31
N ASN A 105 -2.20 -1.25 -17.09
CA ASN A 105 -1.39 -0.31 -17.86
C ASN A 105 -1.99 1.10 -17.82
N THR A 106 -2.35 1.58 -16.62
CA THR A 106 -3.05 2.88 -16.44
C THR A 106 -2.11 3.98 -15.95
N GLY A 107 -2.44 5.25 -16.18
CA GLY A 107 -1.58 6.38 -15.80
C GLY A 107 -0.34 6.50 -16.69
N THR A 108 0.81 6.88 -16.11
CA THR A 108 2.08 7.02 -16.85
C THR A 108 2.78 5.68 -16.98
N SER A 109 2.29 4.84 -17.89
CA SER A 109 2.84 3.51 -18.15
C SER A 109 3.00 3.26 -19.65
N THR A 110 4.11 2.64 -20.04
CA THR A 110 4.42 2.32 -21.45
C THR A 110 4.06 0.88 -21.84
N ALA A 111 3.92 -0.01 -20.87
CA ALA A 111 3.50 -1.40 -21.04
C ALA A 111 3.00 -1.95 -19.69
N ALA A 112 2.19 -3.01 -19.69
CA ALA A 112 1.65 -3.56 -18.43
C ALA A 112 2.74 -3.96 -17.42
N HIS A 113 2.67 -3.37 -16.23
CA HIS A 113 3.56 -3.64 -15.10
C HIS A 113 2.92 -3.18 -13.78
N LEU A 114 3.43 -3.71 -12.67
CA LEU A 114 3.19 -3.15 -11.34
C LEU A 114 4.26 -2.11 -11.02
N HIS A 115 3.86 -0.89 -10.69
CA HIS A 115 4.74 0.04 -9.97
C HIS A 115 4.54 -0.17 -8.47
N PHE A 116 5.57 -0.68 -7.79
CA PHE A 116 5.53 -1.02 -6.37
C PHE A 116 6.44 -0.11 -5.56
N ARG A 117 5.87 0.62 -4.58
CA ARG A 117 6.66 1.43 -3.63
C ARG A 117 6.65 0.82 -2.25
N LEU A 118 7.79 0.98 -1.57
CA LEU A 118 7.96 0.73 -0.15
C LEU A 118 8.31 2.05 0.53
N ILE A 119 7.57 2.40 1.58
CA ILE A 119 7.69 3.68 2.28
C ILE A 119 7.97 3.40 3.76
N GLU A 120 9.02 4.03 4.30
CA GLU A 120 9.40 3.85 5.70
C GLU A 120 8.47 4.63 6.65
N GLY A 121 8.00 3.96 7.71
CA GLY A 121 7.08 4.52 8.69
C GLY A 121 5.63 4.59 8.20
N ASN A 122 4.79 5.30 8.96
CA ASN A 122 3.38 5.52 8.59
C ASN A 122 3.19 6.88 7.92
N THR A 123 4.26 7.43 7.33
CA THR A 123 4.18 8.70 6.64
C THR A 123 3.54 8.44 5.30
N VAL A 124 2.41 9.06 5.08
CA VAL A 124 2.08 9.44 3.73
C VAL A 124 1.80 10.92 3.70
N SER A 125 2.91 11.65 3.63
CA SER A 125 2.95 12.91 2.90
C SER A 125 2.81 12.54 1.42
N PHE A 126 1.58 12.60 0.91
CA PHE A 126 1.26 12.28 -0.49
C PHE A 126 1.51 13.47 -1.44
N GLU A 127 2.20 14.51 -0.98
CA GLU A 127 2.69 15.56 -1.87
C GLU A 127 3.71 14.92 -2.83
N ILE A 128 3.28 14.73 -4.07
CA ILE A 128 4.23 14.65 -5.18
C ILE A 128 4.89 16.03 -5.21
N THR A 129 6.09 16.13 -4.66
CA THR A 129 6.88 17.34 -4.78
C THR A 129 7.18 17.56 -6.26
N ALA A 130 7.29 18.83 -6.67
CA ALA A 130 7.49 19.22 -8.07
C ALA A 130 8.73 18.56 -8.73
N ASP A 131 9.66 18.01 -7.94
CA ASP A 131 10.86 17.30 -8.37
C ASP A 131 10.68 15.78 -8.48
N SER A 132 9.47 15.25 -8.37
CA SER A 132 9.17 13.81 -8.39
C SER A 132 9.85 12.99 -7.28
N LYS A 133 10.39 13.63 -6.23
CA LYS A 133 10.90 12.92 -5.06
C LYS A 133 9.80 12.74 -4.04
N THR A 134 9.10 11.62 -4.13
CA THR A 134 8.11 11.29 -3.10
C THR A 134 8.80 11.00 -1.76
N ILE A 135 8.37 11.72 -0.72
CA ILE A 135 8.97 11.68 0.62
C ILE A 135 8.83 10.26 1.21
N GLY A 136 9.94 9.72 1.72
CA GLY A 136 9.95 8.47 2.52
C GLY A 136 10.01 7.16 1.73
N SER A 137 10.02 7.19 0.40
CA SER A 137 10.24 5.99 -0.42
C SER A 137 11.64 5.44 -0.21
N ILE A 138 11.75 4.13 0.00
CA ILE A 138 13.01 3.40 0.12
C ILE A 138 13.09 2.31 -0.95
N ASN A 139 14.31 1.86 -1.26
CA ASN A 139 14.52 0.78 -2.24
C ASN A 139 13.81 -0.52 -1.78
N PRO A 140 12.80 -1.02 -2.50
CA PRO A 140 12.12 -2.26 -2.15
C PRO A 140 12.94 -3.53 -2.35
N GLU A 141 13.95 -3.51 -3.24
CA GLU A 141 14.65 -4.73 -3.68
C GLU A 141 15.28 -5.56 -2.55
N PRO A 142 15.99 -4.98 -1.56
CA PRO A 142 16.57 -5.77 -0.48
C PRO A 142 15.51 -6.55 0.30
N PHE A 143 14.40 -5.91 0.63
CA PHE A 143 13.28 -6.53 1.37
C PHE A 143 12.57 -7.60 0.56
N LEU A 144 12.41 -7.36 -0.75
CA LEU A 144 11.83 -8.33 -1.67
C LEU A 144 12.68 -9.61 -1.77
N ARG A 145 14.01 -9.49 -1.74
CA ARG A 145 14.94 -10.64 -1.79
C ARG A 145 14.94 -11.49 -0.51
N GLU A 146 14.53 -10.92 0.61
CA GLU A 146 14.44 -11.62 1.90
C GLU A 146 13.16 -12.47 2.06
N ILE A 147 12.19 -12.32 1.14
CA ILE A 147 10.95 -13.09 1.16
C ILE A 147 11.29 -14.57 0.96
N LYS A 148 11.03 -15.37 2.00
CA LYS A 148 11.19 -16.83 1.92
C LYS A 148 10.22 -17.41 0.88
N PRO A 149 10.61 -18.44 0.12
CA PRO A 149 9.70 -19.12 -0.79
C PRO A 149 8.47 -19.60 -0.01
N GLU A 150 7.27 -19.21 -0.43
CA GLU A 150 6.04 -19.73 0.14
C GLU A 150 5.92 -21.23 -0.15
N VAL A 151 5.54 -21.99 0.87
CA VAL A 151 4.91 -23.30 0.67
C VAL A 151 3.49 -22.99 0.19
N ILE A 152 3.21 -23.22 -1.09
CA ILE A 152 1.89 -22.98 -1.68
C ILE A 152 0.89 -23.92 -0.98
N THR A 153 0.09 -23.40 -0.06
CA THR A 153 -1.12 -24.07 0.42
C THR A 153 -2.29 -23.56 -0.43
N THR A 154 -3.04 -24.49 -1.02
CA THR A 154 -3.91 -24.31 -2.19
C THR A 154 -5.23 -23.57 -1.96
N SER A 155 -5.32 -22.65 -1.00
CA SER A 155 -6.55 -21.88 -0.77
C SER A 155 -6.35 -20.40 -1.15
N ASN A 156 -6.44 -20.09 -2.45
CA ASN A 156 -6.63 -18.71 -2.90
C ASN A 156 -8.12 -18.36 -2.74
N PRO A 157 -8.50 -17.44 -1.84
CA PRO A 157 -9.86 -16.90 -1.86
C PRO A 157 -10.07 -16.15 -3.19
N THR A 158 -11.11 -16.53 -3.92
CA THR A 158 -11.56 -15.82 -5.12
C THR A 158 -12.05 -14.42 -4.75
N MET A 159 -11.59 -13.40 -5.48
CA MET A 159 -12.10 -12.04 -5.36
C MET A 159 -13.46 -11.93 -6.04
N GLU A 160 -14.48 -11.43 -5.33
CA GLU A 160 -15.64 -10.82 -5.97
C GLU A 160 -15.29 -9.38 -6.38
N MET A 161 -15.50 -9.04 -7.66
CA MET A 161 -15.38 -7.67 -8.14
C MET A 161 -16.53 -6.84 -7.55
N LEU A 162 -16.22 -5.84 -6.72
CA LEU A 162 -17.24 -4.95 -6.18
C LEU A 162 -17.83 -4.05 -7.29
N ASN A 163 -19.11 -4.23 -7.61
CA ASN A 163 -19.89 -3.21 -8.31
C ASN A 163 -19.97 -1.98 -7.41
N VAL A 164 -19.45 -0.85 -7.87
CA VAL A 164 -19.41 0.42 -7.13
C VAL A 164 -20.81 1.05 -7.15
N ALA A 165 -21.73 0.48 -6.39
CA ALA A 165 -22.97 1.12 -5.96
C ALA A 165 -23.00 1.11 -4.42
N GLU A 166 -23.15 2.30 -3.89
CA GLU A 166 -23.21 2.71 -2.48
C GLU A 166 -23.51 1.60 -1.46
N THR A 167 -22.52 1.27 -0.64
CA THR A 167 -22.72 0.49 0.59
C THR A 167 -22.12 1.31 1.72
N LYS A 168 -22.97 1.69 2.67
CA LYS A 168 -22.59 2.37 3.91
C LYS A 168 -21.41 1.63 4.54
N VAL A 169 -20.36 2.38 4.89
CA VAL A 169 -19.15 1.85 5.52
C VAL A 169 -19.56 1.04 6.75
N LYS A 170 -19.44 -0.29 6.68
CA LYS A 170 -19.48 -1.16 7.87
C LYS A 170 -18.32 -0.73 8.77
N VAL A 171 -18.53 -0.78 10.09
CA VAL A 171 -17.50 -0.53 11.11
C VAL A 171 -16.14 -1.04 10.62
N ILE A 172 -15.19 -0.12 10.51
CA ILE A 172 -13.86 -0.42 10.00
C ILE A 172 -13.15 -1.29 11.02
N GLU A 173 -12.77 -2.51 10.61
CA GLU A 173 -11.99 -3.37 11.48
C GLU A 173 -10.58 -2.81 11.59
N VAL A 174 -10.19 -2.40 12.79
CA VAL A 174 -8.86 -1.84 13.04
C VAL A 174 -7.85 -2.98 13.19
N PRO A 175 -6.74 -3.00 12.40
CA PRO A 175 -5.68 -3.98 12.61
C PRO A 175 -5.12 -3.95 14.03
N LYS A 176 -4.73 -5.10 14.57
CA LYS A 176 -4.22 -5.23 15.96
C LYS A 176 -3.15 -4.19 16.30
N TRP A 177 -2.21 -3.93 15.40
CA TRP A 177 -1.15 -2.94 15.60
C TRP A 177 -1.70 -1.52 15.73
N GLY A 178 -2.74 -1.17 14.97
CA GLY A 178 -3.38 0.16 15.02
C GLY A 178 -4.27 0.33 16.25
N LYS A 179 -4.88 -0.77 16.72
CA LYS A 179 -5.81 -0.76 17.85
C LYS A 179 -5.16 -0.28 19.14
N GLU A 180 -3.93 -0.71 19.43
CA GLU A 180 -3.22 -0.30 20.65
C GLU A 180 -3.02 1.23 20.72
N ALA A 181 -2.59 1.84 19.62
CA ALA A 181 -2.42 3.29 19.56
C ALA A 181 -3.76 4.04 19.57
N TRP A 182 -4.79 3.46 18.95
CA TRP A 182 -6.13 4.03 18.97
C TRP A 182 -6.71 4.03 20.39
N ASP A 183 -6.69 2.89 21.08
CA ASP A 183 -7.13 2.77 22.47
C ASP A 183 -6.35 3.71 23.40
N TRP A 184 -5.02 3.81 23.22
CA TRP A 184 -4.20 4.78 23.95
C TRP A 184 -4.65 6.23 23.70
N SER A 185 -4.94 6.58 22.46
CA SER A 185 -5.39 7.94 22.11
C SER A 185 -6.75 8.29 22.70
N VAL A 186 -7.69 7.33 22.76
CA VAL A 186 -8.97 7.47 23.47
C VAL A 186 -8.75 7.70 24.96
N ALA A 187 -7.89 6.89 25.59
CA ALA A 187 -7.58 7.01 27.02
C ALA A 187 -6.94 8.36 27.39
N ASN A 188 -6.33 9.05 26.42
CA ASN A 188 -5.72 10.37 26.58
C ASN A 188 -6.62 11.51 26.05
N GLY A 189 -7.88 11.24 25.72
CA GLY A 189 -8.85 12.25 25.28
C GLY A 189 -8.55 12.88 23.92
N ILE A 190 -7.78 12.18 23.06
CA ILE A 190 -7.37 12.68 21.74
C ILE A 190 -8.49 12.49 20.69
N ASN A 191 -9.31 11.44 20.80
CA ASN A 191 -10.45 11.18 19.93
C ASN A 191 -11.60 10.46 20.68
N ASP A 192 -12.75 10.32 20.03
CA ASP A 192 -13.98 9.76 20.61
C ASP A 192 -14.10 8.22 20.49
N GLY A 193 -13.06 7.57 19.96
CA GLY A 193 -12.98 6.12 19.78
C GLY A 193 -13.66 5.58 18.53
N LYS A 194 -14.27 6.42 17.69
CA LYS A 194 -14.89 5.96 16.43
C LYS A 194 -13.90 6.00 15.28
N VAL A 195 -13.97 4.95 14.45
CA VAL A 195 -13.27 4.88 13.16
C VAL A 195 -14.33 4.57 12.12
N ASP A 196 -15.02 5.61 11.67
CA ASP A 196 -16.13 5.54 10.71
C ASP A 196 -15.91 6.37 9.44
N SER A 197 -14.79 7.10 9.34
CA SER A 197 -14.40 7.88 8.17
C SER A 197 -13.00 7.57 7.61
N GLU A 198 -12.75 7.91 6.34
CA GLU A 198 -11.40 7.83 5.75
C GLU A 198 -10.38 8.70 6.49
N GLU A 199 -10.83 9.84 7.01
CA GLU A 199 -10.00 10.77 7.75
C GLU A 199 -9.58 10.19 9.10
N GLU A 200 -10.48 9.52 9.80
CA GLU A 200 -10.17 8.80 11.04
C GLU A 200 -9.24 7.62 10.80
N ILE A 201 -9.41 6.87 9.70
CA ILE A 201 -8.46 5.81 9.32
C ILE A 201 -7.05 6.37 9.16
N ARG A 202 -6.92 7.51 8.46
CA ARG A 202 -5.62 8.16 8.27
C ARG A 202 -5.08 8.67 9.60
N THR A 203 -5.92 9.30 10.41
CA THR A 203 -5.58 9.78 11.77
C THR A 203 -5.07 8.65 12.65
N MET A 204 -5.73 7.49 12.64
CA MET A 204 -5.27 6.29 13.35
C MET A 204 -3.87 5.87 12.91
N CYS A 205 -3.58 5.86 11.61
CA CYS A 205 -2.24 5.52 11.09
C CYS A 205 -1.17 6.53 11.54
N TYR A 206 -1.51 7.83 11.58
CA TYR A 206 -0.63 8.87 12.12
C TYR A 206 -0.39 8.72 13.62
N LEU A 207 -1.44 8.49 14.40
CA LEU A 207 -1.36 8.26 15.85
C LEU A 207 -0.52 7.02 16.16
N TYR A 208 -0.66 5.95 15.37
CA TYR A 208 0.18 4.77 15.51
C TYR A 208 1.67 5.10 15.40
N ARG A 209 2.05 6.01 14.49
CA ARG A 209 3.45 6.43 14.35
C ARG A 209 3.92 7.16 15.59
N PHE A 210 3.11 8.11 16.06
CA PHE A 210 3.43 8.89 17.25
C PHE A 210 3.58 8.00 18.48
N TYR A 211 2.65 7.07 18.66
CA TYR A 211 2.68 6.08 19.72
C TYR A 211 3.95 5.21 19.69
N GLN A 212 4.38 4.73 18.52
CA GLN A 212 5.63 3.98 18.39
C GLN A 212 6.88 4.83 18.72
N LEU A 213 6.87 6.11 18.37
CA LEU A 213 7.96 7.04 18.73
C LEU A 213 8.01 7.30 20.24
N LEU A 214 6.86 7.42 20.88
CA LEU A 214 6.73 7.56 22.34
C LEU A 214 7.34 6.34 23.05
N LYS A 215 6.89 5.12 22.70
CA LYS A 215 7.45 3.87 23.25
C LYS A 215 8.96 3.77 23.07
N LYS A 216 9.47 4.10 21.87
CA LYS A 216 10.92 4.07 21.59
C LYS A 216 11.72 5.03 22.47
N LYS A 217 11.12 6.15 22.88
CA LYS A 217 11.74 7.13 23.79
C LYS A 217 11.51 6.83 25.27
N GLY A 218 10.80 5.76 25.62
CA GLY A 218 10.41 5.46 27.01
C GLY A 218 9.42 6.48 27.57
N LEU A 219 8.69 7.18 26.70
CA LEU A 219 7.65 8.13 27.08
C LEU A 219 6.31 7.48 26.76
N GLY A 220 5.35 7.44 27.69
CA GLY A 220 4.00 6.95 27.40
C GLY A 220 3.78 5.44 27.59
N THR A 221 3.93 5.00 28.84
CA THR A 221 3.19 3.85 29.40
C THR A 221 2.52 4.29 30.70
#